data_AF-A0A6A5G7B4-F1
#
_entry.id   AF-A0A6A5G7B4-F1
#
_cell.length_a   1.000
_cell.length_b   1.000
_cell.length_c   1.000
_cell.angle_alpha   90.00
_cell.angle_beta   90.00
_cell.angle_gamma   90.00
#
_symmetry.space_group_name_H-M   'P 1'
#
loop_
_entity.id
_entity.type
_entity.pdbx_description
1 polymer ?
#
loop_
_entity_poly.entity_id
_entity_poly.type
_entity_poly.pdbx_seq_one_letter_code
_entity_poly.pdbx_strand_id
1 'polypeptide(L)'
;MHRLLLILPLLIPFTTSQCRDLHPYCELFKTLDLCTSSASQQPIMKYNCAQTCEFCGKKAGSCVDRLSNCGEYKLTGLCETDDKLRIEYACPVTCNVCETPV
;
A
#
# COMPACT_ATOMS: atom_id res chain seq x y z
N MET A 1 6.28 -48.90 -18.72
CA MET A 1 7.11 -47.83 -18.13
C MET A 1 6.21 -46.65 -17.79
N HIS A 2 5.77 -46.51 -16.54
CA HIS A 2 4.99 -45.34 -16.10
C HIS A 2 5.72 -44.71 -14.92
N ARG A 3 6.44 -43.60 -15.18
CA ARG A 3 7.07 -42.78 -14.15
C ARG A 3 5.95 -42.07 -13.39
N LEU A 4 5.71 -42.48 -12.15
CA LEU A 4 4.87 -41.75 -11.21
C LEU A 4 5.61 -40.46 -10.83
N LEU A 5 5.22 -39.33 -11.42
CA LEU A 5 5.67 -38.00 -11.00
C LEU A 5 4.94 -37.64 -9.70
N LEU A 6 5.62 -37.83 -8.57
CA LEU A 6 5.18 -37.31 -7.27
C LEU A 6 5.34 -35.78 -7.28
N ILE A 7 4.26 -35.08 -7.62
CA ILE A 7 4.16 -33.62 -7.45
C ILE A 7 3.84 -33.37 -5.97
N LEU A 8 4.88 -33.18 -5.16
CA LEU A 8 4.74 -32.70 -3.78
C LEU A 8 4.15 -31.28 -3.86
N PRO A 9 2.98 -30.98 -3.27
CA PRO A 9 2.47 -29.63 -3.30
C PRO A 9 3.42 -28.79 -2.46
N LEU A 10 4.18 -27.89 -3.10
CA LEU A 10 4.79 -26.78 -2.39
C LEU A 10 3.64 -26.02 -1.73
N LEU A 11 3.45 -26.23 -0.43
CA LEU A 11 2.73 -25.31 0.43
C LEU A 11 3.54 -24.02 0.46
N ILE A 12 3.39 -23.21 -0.59
CA ILE A 12 3.86 -21.82 -0.57
C ILE A 12 3.06 -21.19 0.56
N PRO A 13 3.70 -20.74 1.66
CA PRO A 13 2.98 -19.97 2.66
C PRO A 13 2.48 -18.73 1.95
N PHE A 14 1.18 -18.69 1.69
CA PHE A 14 0.51 -17.43 1.40
C PHE A 14 0.67 -16.60 2.66
N THR A 15 1.72 -15.77 2.69
CA THR A 15 1.82 -14.69 3.65
C THR A 15 0.67 -13.76 3.32
N THR A 16 -0.51 -14.02 3.88
CA THR A 16 -1.57 -13.05 3.93
C THR A 16 -0.97 -11.86 4.64
N SER A 17 -0.64 -10.81 3.88
CA SER A 17 -0.18 -9.55 4.45
C SER A 17 -1.19 -9.15 5.52
N GLN A 18 -0.81 -9.24 6.80
CA GLN A 18 -1.72 -8.92 7.90
C GLN A 18 -2.05 -7.44 7.80
N CYS A 19 -3.35 -7.14 7.67
CA CYS A 19 -3.83 -5.77 7.67
C CYS A 19 -3.41 -5.10 9.00
N ARG A 20 -2.71 -3.98 8.93
CA ARG A 20 -2.19 -3.19 10.05
C ARG A 20 -1.95 -1.76 9.58
N ASP A 21 -2.04 -0.82 10.50
CA ASP A 21 -1.59 0.53 10.21
C ASP A 21 -0.06 0.59 10.08
N LEU A 22 0.42 1.35 9.11
CA LEU A 22 1.84 1.66 8.92
C LEU A 22 2.23 3.00 9.50
N HIS A 23 1.25 3.89 9.68
CA HIS A 23 1.52 5.26 10.11
C HIS A 23 1.16 5.47 11.59
N PRO A 24 2.06 6.07 12.40
CA PRO A 24 1.85 6.20 13.84
C PRO A 24 0.70 7.14 14.23
N TYR A 25 0.22 7.98 13.30
CA TYR A 25 -0.84 8.95 13.54
C TYR A 25 -2.19 8.58 12.89
N CYS A 26 -2.46 7.31 12.62
CA CYS A 26 -3.72 6.91 11.97
C CYS A 26 -4.97 7.28 12.79
N GLU A 27 -4.95 7.16 14.12
CA GLU A 27 -6.05 7.62 14.96
C GLU A 27 -6.30 9.12 14.82
N LEU A 28 -5.24 9.94 14.78
CA LEU A 28 -5.36 11.37 14.52
C LEU A 28 -5.99 11.61 13.14
N PHE A 29 -5.54 10.91 12.11
CA PHE A 29 -6.08 11.06 10.75
C PHE A 29 -7.55 10.68 10.63
N LYS A 30 -8.00 9.68 11.41
CA LYS A 30 -9.42 9.35 11.54
C LYS A 30 -10.21 10.51 12.14
N THR A 31 -9.69 11.16 13.17
CA THR A 31 -10.35 12.35 13.77
C THR A 31 -10.37 13.57 12.83
N LEU A 32 -9.50 13.61 11.82
CA LEU A 32 -9.44 14.64 10.79
C LEU A 32 -10.26 14.29 9.53
N ASP A 33 -11.13 13.28 9.60
CA ASP A 33 -12.00 12.82 8.51
C ASP A 33 -11.26 12.35 7.23
N LEU A 34 -9.98 11.97 7.35
CA LEU A 34 -9.19 11.53 6.20
C LEU A 34 -9.56 10.13 5.70
N CYS A 35 -10.28 9.34 6.51
CA CYS A 35 -10.80 8.03 6.12
C CYS A 35 -12.07 8.12 5.23
N THR A 36 -12.60 9.32 4.96
CA THR A 36 -13.84 9.46 4.19
C THR A 36 -13.61 9.32 2.68
N SER A 37 -14.66 8.93 1.93
CA SER A 37 -14.57 8.85 0.47
C SER A 37 -14.40 10.22 -0.22
N SER A 38 -14.73 11.30 0.48
CA SER A 38 -14.53 12.69 0.04
C SER A 38 -13.11 13.22 0.27
N ALA A 39 -12.31 12.56 1.12
CA ALA A 39 -10.94 12.98 1.39
C ALA A 39 -10.04 12.67 0.18
N SER A 40 -9.28 13.67 -0.28
CA SER A 40 -8.32 13.49 -1.39
C SER A 40 -7.20 12.51 -1.02
N GLN A 41 -6.95 12.33 0.27
CA GLN A 41 -5.97 11.44 0.88
C GLN A 41 -6.44 9.97 0.98
N GLN A 42 -7.64 9.64 0.52
CA GLN A 42 -8.18 8.29 0.67
C GLN A 42 -7.24 7.17 0.13
N PRO A 43 -6.54 7.33 -1.00
CA PRO A 43 -5.55 6.34 -1.44
C PRO A 43 -4.38 6.18 -0.45
N ILE A 44 -3.94 7.26 0.20
CA ILE A 44 -2.90 7.22 1.24
C ILE A 44 -3.43 6.47 2.45
N MET A 45 -4.64 6.78 2.90
CA MET A 45 -5.24 6.18 4.09
C MET A 45 -5.52 4.70 3.88
N LYS A 46 -5.87 4.28 2.66
CA LYS A 46 -5.98 2.87 2.30
C LYS A 46 -4.65 2.14 2.43
N TYR A 47 -3.51 2.78 2.17
CA TYR A 47 -2.20 2.14 2.28
C TYR A 47 -1.60 2.21 3.69
N ASN A 48 -1.72 3.36 4.35
CA ASN A 48 -1.00 3.65 5.59
C ASN A 48 -1.84 3.43 6.86
N CYS A 49 -3.16 3.44 6.74
CA CYS A 49 -4.09 3.42 7.88
C CYS A 49 -5.24 2.45 7.64
N ALA A 50 -4.98 1.31 6.98
CA ALA A 50 -6.07 0.46 6.54
C ALA A 50 -6.82 -0.22 7.69
N GLN A 51 -6.20 -0.39 8.86
CA GLN A 51 -6.87 -0.92 10.04
C GLN A 51 -7.72 0.16 10.70
N THR A 52 -7.16 1.31 11.10
CA THR A 52 -7.90 2.42 11.72
C THR A 52 -9.04 2.93 10.83
N CYS A 53 -8.82 3.04 9.51
CA CYS A 53 -9.82 3.51 8.54
C CYS A 53 -10.71 2.39 7.97
N GLU A 54 -10.59 1.15 8.46
CA GLU A 54 -11.40 0.01 8.01
C GLU A 54 -11.32 -0.23 6.49
N PHE A 55 -10.14 -0.07 5.92
CA PHE A 55 -9.82 -0.31 4.52
C PHE A 55 -9.14 -1.64 4.24
N CYS A 56 -8.93 -2.49 5.25
CA CYS A 56 -8.49 -3.88 5.06
C CYS A 56 -9.26 -4.56 3.93
N GLY A 57 -8.54 -5.13 2.95
CA GLY A 57 -9.14 -5.84 1.81
C GLY A 57 -9.86 -4.95 0.79
N LYS A 58 -9.86 -3.62 0.97
CA LYS A 58 -10.41 -2.67 0.00
C LYS A 58 -9.32 -2.19 -0.94
N LYS A 59 -9.55 -2.28 -2.24
CA LYS A 59 -8.60 -1.76 -3.24
C LYS A 59 -8.34 -0.26 -3.01
N ALA A 60 -7.07 0.14 -3.08
CA ALA A 60 -6.62 1.54 -3.02
C ALA A 60 -7.39 2.48 -3.98
N GLY A 61 -8.01 1.93 -5.03
CA GLY A 61 -8.69 2.67 -6.09
C GLY A 61 -7.75 2.89 -7.26
N SER A 62 -7.85 4.03 -7.94
CA SER A 62 -6.93 4.41 -9.03
C SER A 62 -5.52 4.61 -8.48
N CYS A 63 -4.66 3.60 -8.64
CA CYS A 63 -3.23 3.72 -8.37
C CYS A 63 -2.55 4.29 -9.61
N VAL A 64 -2.28 5.59 -9.57
CA VAL A 64 -1.57 6.30 -10.64
C VAL A 64 -0.58 7.25 -10.02
N ASP A 65 0.57 7.39 -10.65
CA ASP A 65 1.49 8.47 -10.33
C ASP A 65 0.85 9.80 -10.74
N ARG A 66 0.89 10.76 -9.83
CA ARG A 66 0.26 12.08 -9.93
C ARG A 66 1.26 13.15 -10.32
N LEU A 67 2.55 12.89 -10.17
CA LEU A 67 3.62 13.81 -10.52
C LEU A 67 4.46 13.23 -11.66
N SER A 68 4.97 14.11 -12.52
CA SER A 68 5.81 13.72 -13.66
C SER A 68 7.22 13.31 -13.26
N ASN A 69 7.69 13.73 -12.08
CA ASN A 69 9.05 13.48 -11.58
C ASN A 69 9.15 12.29 -10.61
N CYS A 70 8.14 11.40 -10.58
CA CYS A 70 8.18 10.22 -9.72
C CYS A 70 9.43 9.35 -9.94
N GLY A 71 9.89 9.21 -11.20
CA GLY A 71 11.13 8.48 -11.50
C GLY A 71 12.36 9.08 -10.81
N GLU A 72 12.46 10.41 -10.72
CA GLU A 72 13.53 11.10 -10.01
C GLU A 72 13.43 10.86 -8.49
N TYR A 73 12.22 10.89 -7.94
CA TYR A 73 12.00 10.61 -6.52
C TYR A 73 12.45 9.20 -6.13
N LYS A 74 12.18 8.21 -6.98
CA LYS A 74 12.70 6.86 -6.80
C LYS A 74 14.22 6.81 -6.88
N LEU A 75 14.82 7.47 -7.87
CA LEU A 75 16.27 7.48 -8.05
C LEU A 75 17.01 8.15 -6.89
N THR A 76 16.38 9.14 -6.24
CA THR A 76 16.93 9.85 -5.08
C THR A 76 16.59 9.18 -3.74
N GLY A 77 15.85 8.05 -3.75
CA GLY A 77 15.50 7.30 -2.55
C GLY A 77 14.39 7.92 -1.70
N LEU A 78 13.58 8.81 -2.29
CA LEU A 78 12.50 9.51 -1.57
C LEU A 78 11.31 8.61 -1.24
N CYS A 79 11.21 7.41 -1.82
CA CYS A 79 10.24 6.41 -1.37
C CYS A 79 10.63 5.81 0.00
N GLU A 80 11.86 6.04 0.46
CA GLU A 80 12.45 5.44 1.65
C GLU A 80 12.81 6.45 2.75
N THR A 81 12.52 7.74 2.56
CA THR A 81 12.78 8.81 3.55
C THR A 81 11.59 9.06 4.49
N ASP A 82 11.76 9.99 5.43
CA ASP A 82 10.66 10.47 6.29
C ASP A 82 9.54 11.16 5.49
N ASP A 83 9.83 11.63 4.27
CA ASP A 83 8.84 12.20 3.34
C ASP A 83 8.01 11.14 2.60
N LYS A 84 8.28 9.84 2.81
CA LYS A 84 7.69 8.75 2.03
C LYS A 84 6.17 8.82 1.93
N LEU A 85 5.46 9.32 2.94
CA LEU A 85 4.00 9.43 2.90
C LEU A 85 3.51 10.36 1.78
N ARG A 86 4.18 11.51 1.66
CA ARG A 86 3.88 12.50 0.63
C ARG A 86 4.29 11.96 -0.74
N ILE A 87 5.38 11.21 -0.79
CA ILE A 87 5.93 10.66 -2.03
C ILE A 87 5.09 9.46 -2.51
N GLU A 88 4.74 8.52 -1.65
CA GLU A 88 3.82 7.40 -1.91
C GLU A 88 2.43 7.88 -2.33
N TYR A 89 1.93 8.99 -1.76
CA TYR A 89 0.69 9.60 -2.25
C TYR A 89 0.80 10.06 -3.70
N ALA A 90 1.92 10.72 -4.00
CA ALA A 90 2.16 11.34 -5.30
C ALA A 90 2.59 10.32 -6.35
N CYS A 91 3.27 9.25 -5.95
CA CYS A 91 3.98 8.31 -6.81
C CYS A 91 3.75 6.84 -6.40
N PRO A 92 2.49 6.41 -6.17
CA PRO A 92 2.22 5.10 -5.59
C PRO A 92 2.60 3.94 -6.51
N VAL A 93 2.59 4.13 -7.84
CA VAL A 93 3.03 3.12 -8.80
C VAL A 93 4.55 3.03 -8.78
N THR A 94 5.22 4.18 -8.86
CA THR A 94 6.69 4.23 -8.87
C THR A 94 7.30 3.68 -7.57
N CYS A 95 6.71 4.00 -6.41
CA CYS A 95 7.11 3.47 -5.10
C CYS A 95 6.55 2.07 -4.79
N ASN A 96 5.79 1.46 -5.72
CA ASN A 96 5.26 0.11 -5.60
C ASN A 96 4.36 -0.14 -4.37
N VAL A 97 3.45 0.80 -4.10
CA VAL A 97 2.52 0.76 -2.95
C VAL A 97 1.05 0.58 -3.38
N CYS A 98 0.81 0.16 -4.63
CA CYS A 98 -0.53 -0.04 -5.20
C CYS A 98 -1.28 -1.26 -4.64
N GLU A 99 -0.57 -2.31 -4.27
CA GLU A 99 -1.17 -3.64 -4.04
C GLU A 99 -1.43 -3.98 -2.58
N THR A 100 -0.86 -3.23 -1.63
CA THR A 100 -0.90 -3.58 -0.21
C THR A 100 -1.49 -2.46 0.64
N PRO A 101 -2.83 -2.31 0.69
CA PRO A 101 -3.45 -1.91 1.94
C PRO A 101 -3.14 -3.02 2.97
N VAL A 102 -1.99 -2.90 3.63
CA VAL A 102 -1.83 -3.40 5.00
C VAL A 102 -2.68 -2.51 5.86
#